data_AF-M5E1A6-F1
#
_entry.id   AF-M5E1A6-F1
#
_cell.length_a   1.000
_cell.length_b   1.000
_cell.length_c   1.000
_cell.angle_alpha   90.00
_cell.angle_beta   90.00
_cell.angle_gamma   90.00
#
_symmetry.space_group_name_H-M   'P 1'
#
loop_
_entity.id
_entity.type
_entity.pdbx_description
1 polymer ?
#
loop_
_entity_poly.entity_id
_entity_poly.type
_entity_poly.pdbx_seq_one_letter_code
_entity_poly.pdbx_strand_id
1 'polypeptide(L)'
;MSLQAYAYDMRITEAQLQEQLNARMPWQQAKSFVNLTINNALVDLLPEGNRVRVTTDAKVMLSIGLQSSGTLVFEGDIRYKTEDHSFYIDNPVIIDMQVEGMSPQLKPQVITLAQHSIEPALKDRPVYTLSDSDATQVMAKMMLKDLTIEKDEVILTLSPF
;
A
#
# COMPACT_ATOMS: atom_id res chain seq x y z
N MET A 1 19.47 15.14 34.65
CA MET A 1 20.00 15.13 33.27
C MET A 1 19.09 14.23 32.46
N SER A 2 18.18 14.79 31.67
CA SER A 2 17.35 14.02 30.75
C SER A 2 18.21 13.61 29.56
N LEU A 3 18.39 12.31 29.36
CA LEU A 3 18.92 11.77 28.12
C LEU A 3 17.93 12.14 27.01
N GLN A 4 18.21 13.21 26.27
CA GLN A 4 17.58 13.42 24.98
C GLN A 4 18.13 12.31 24.08
N ALA A 5 17.39 11.20 23.99
CA ALA A 5 17.64 10.21 22.96
C ALA A 5 17.62 10.97 21.63
N TYR A 6 18.76 10.97 20.92
CA TYR A 6 18.84 11.50 19.57
C TYR A 6 17.94 10.62 18.70
N ALA A 7 16.69 11.02 18.54
CA ALA A 7 15.82 10.47 17.53
C ALA A 7 16.46 10.80 16.18
N TYR A 8 16.89 9.77 15.46
CA TYR A 8 17.32 9.92 14.08
C TYR A 8 16.10 9.66 13.20
N ASP A 9 15.78 10.60 12.32
CA ASP A 9 14.67 10.42 11.38
C ASP A 9 15.22 9.95 10.04
N MET A 10 14.76 8.78 9.59
CA MET A 10 14.91 8.36 8.21
C MET A 10 13.66 8.75 7.44
N ARG A 11 13.83 9.24 6.21
CA ARG A 11 12.73 9.65 5.34
C ARG A 11 12.63 8.69 4.15
N ILE A 12 11.43 8.23 3.86
CA ILE A 12 11.09 7.55 2.62
C ILE A 12 10.18 8.46 1.84
N THR A 13 10.62 8.94 0.67
CA THR A 13 9.82 9.84 -0.15
C THR A 13 8.71 9.09 -0.89
N GLU A 14 7.64 9.79 -1.24
CA GLU A 14 6.58 9.25 -2.11
C GLU A 14 7.16 8.67 -3.41
N ALA A 15 8.15 9.34 -4.02
CA ALA A 15 8.84 8.86 -5.22
C ALA A 15 9.56 7.52 -5.01
N GLN A 16 10.18 7.30 -3.84
CA GLN A 16 10.83 6.02 -3.52
C GLN A 16 9.79 4.90 -3.31
N LEU A 17 8.65 5.19 -2.68
CA LEU A 17 7.54 4.26 -2.56
C LEU A 17 7.00 3.90 -3.96
N GLN A 18 6.80 4.92 -4.79
CA GLN A 18 6.32 4.79 -6.15
C GLN A 18 7.24 3.93 -7.02
N GLU A 19 8.56 4.12 -6.92
CA GLU A 19 9.55 3.30 -7.64
C GLU A 19 9.49 1.83 -7.20
N GLN A 20 9.44 1.55 -5.89
CA GLN A 20 9.33 0.17 -5.39
C GLN A 20 8.03 -0.51 -5.83
N LEU A 21 6.90 0.21 -5.85
CA LEU A 21 5.64 -0.33 -6.34
C LEU A 21 5.69 -0.61 -7.84
N ASN A 22 6.24 0.30 -8.64
CA ASN A 22 6.41 0.12 -10.08
C ASN A 22 7.28 -1.09 -10.41
N ALA A 23 8.35 -1.33 -9.65
CA ALA A 23 9.23 -2.48 -9.82
C ALA A 23 8.53 -3.84 -9.58
N ARG A 24 7.37 -3.83 -8.90
CA ARG A 24 6.57 -5.02 -8.57
C ARG A 24 5.35 -5.20 -9.48
N MET A 25 5.16 -4.32 -10.47
CA MET A 25 4.07 -4.39 -11.45
C MET A 25 4.45 -5.19 -12.71
N PRO A 26 3.49 -5.79 -13.43
CA PRO A 26 2.07 -5.91 -13.09
C PRO A 26 1.86 -6.82 -11.89
N TRP A 27 0.98 -6.42 -10.97
CA TRP A 27 0.55 -7.34 -9.92
C TRP A 27 -0.55 -8.25 -10.47
N GLN A 28 -0.32 -9.56 -10.46
CA GLN A 28 -1.33 -10.55 -10.84
C GLN A 28 -1.73 -11.44 -9.66
N GLN A 29 -3.02 -11.74 -9.56
CA GLN A 29 -3.57 -12.69 -8.60
C GLN A 29 -4.66 -13.53 -9.26
N ALA A 30 -4.40 -14.84 -9.35
CA ALA A 30 -5.36 -15.83 -9.78
C ALA A 30 -6.00 -16.50 -8.55
N LYS A 31 -7.33 -16.48 -8.45
CA LYS A 31 -8.05 -17.21 -7.40
C LYS A 31 -9.31 -17.85 -7.99
N SER A 32 -9.35 -19.19 -7.97
CA SER A 32 -10.43 -19.99 -8.56
C SER A 32 -10.76 -19.56 -10.00
N PHE A 33 -11.94 -18.97 -10.22
CA PHE A 33 -12.46 -18.59 -11.54
C PHE A 33 -12.18 -17.13 -11.91
N VAL A 34 -11.34 -16.43 -11.13
CA VAL A 34 -11.08 -14.99 -11.27
C VAL A 34 -9.57 -14.75 -11.37
N ASN A 35 -9.16 -14.01 -12.38
CA ASN A 35 -7.82 -13.45 -12.51
C ASN A 35 -7.90 -11.93 -12.36
N LEU A 36 -7.19 -11.40 -11.38
CA LEU A 36 -7.01 -9.96 -11.15
C LEU A 36 -5.63 -9.55 -11.63
N THR A 37 -5.56 -8.48 -12.41
CA THR A 37 -4.32 -7.78 -12.77
C THR A 37 -4.43 -6.33 -12.34
N ILE A 38 -3.45 -5.86 -11.59
CA ILE A 38 -3.32 -4.48 -11.13
C ILE A 38 -2.09 -3.85 -11.79
N ASN A 39 -2.24 -2.62 -12.28
CA ASN A 39 -1.24 -1.85 -12.99
C ASN A 39 -1.30 -0.37 -12.58
N ASN A 40 -0.25 0.38 -12.93
CA ASN A 40 -0.23 1.85 -12.80
C ASN A 40 -0.68 2.31 -11.41
N ALA A 41 -0.13 1.70 -10.34
CA ALA A 41 -0.41 2.18 -9.00
C ALA A 41 0.26 3.53 -8.81
N LEU A 42 -0.49 4.51 -8.36
CA LEU A 42 -0.03 5.81 -7.89
C LEU A 42 -0.26 5.89 -6.39
N VAL A 43 0.75 6.32 -5.66
CA VAL A 43 0.68 6.53 -4.22
C VAL A 43 0.62 8.01 -3.93
N ASP A 44 -0.35 8.41 -3.10
CA ASP A 44 -0.35 9.71 -2.44
C ASP A 44 -0.23 9.49 -0.93
N LEU A 45 0.67 10.22 -0.29
CA LEU A 45 0.80 10.23 1.16
C LEU A 45 -0.18 11.24 1.77
N LEU A 46 -1.00 10.79 2.73
CA LEU A 46 -2.01 11.61 3.41
C LEU A 46 -1.57 11.86 4.87
N PRO A 47 -0.97 13.03 5.17
CA PRO A 47 -0.55 13.36 6.54
C PRO A 47 -1.75 13.44 7.50
N GLU A 48 -2.87 13.96 7.00
CA GLU A 48 -4.13 13.98 7.73
C GLU A 48 -4.65 12.54 7.88
N GLY A 49 -4.53 12.01 9.10
CA GLY A 49 -4.95 10.65 9.43
C GLY A 49 -3.85 9.60 9.30
N ASN A 50 -2.63 9.96 8.92
CA ASN A 50 -1.49 9.04 8.78
C ASN A 50 -1.81 7.85 7.83
N ARG A 51 -2.44 8.15 6.69
CA ARG A 51 -2.89 7.15 5.71
C ARG A 51 -2.14 7.28 4.39
N VAL A 52 -2.12 6.20 3.63
CA VAL A 52 -1.71 6.20 2.23
C VAL A 52 -2.93 6.05 1.34
N ARG A 53 -3.02 6.83 0.27
CA ARG A 53 -3.97 6.62 -0.82
C ARG A 53 -3.26 5.92 -1.96
N VAL A 54 -3.94 4.94 -2.54
CA VAL A 54 -3.46 4.22 -3.73
C VAL A 54 -4.53 4.32 -4.81
N THR A 55 -4.15 4.84 -5.96
CA THR A 55 -4.97 4.85 -7.18
C THR A 55 -4.36 3.86 -8.17
N THR A 56 -5.15 2.94 -8.71
CA THR A 56 -4.59 1.90 -9.58
C THR A 56 -5.57 1.42 -10.63
N ASP A 57 -5.04 1.00 -11.78
CA ASP A 57 -5.81 0.34 -12.82
C ASP A 57 -5.97 -1.14 -12.50
N ALA A 58 -7.21 -1.62 -12.50
CA ALA A 58 -7.56 -3.00 -12.24
C ALA A 58 -8.21 -3.63 -13.47
N LYS A 59 -7.80 -4.85 -13.80
CA LYS A 59 -8.43 -5.70 -14.80
C LYS A 59 -8.82 -7.02 -14.15
N VAL A 60 -10.08 -7.40 -14.32
CA VAL A 60 -10.64 -8.67 -13.87
C VAL A 60 -11.01 -9.51 -15.08
N MET A 61 -10.59 -10.76 -15.08
CA MET A 61 -10.95 -11.75 -16.10
C MET A 61 -11.53 -13.00 -15.43
N LEU A 62 -12.74 -13.36 -15.82
CA LEU A 62 -13.42 -14.58 -15.39
C LEU A 62 -13.10 -15.73 -16.34
N SER A 63 -13.05 -16.97 -15.82
CA SER A 63 -12.76 -18.17 -16.63
C SER A 63 -13.77 -18.43 -17.75
N ILE A 64 -14.97 -17.86 -17.67
CA ILE A 64 -16.01 -17.92 -18.71
C ILE A 64 -15.76 -16.93 -19.88
N GLY A 65 -14.62 -16.24 -19.89
CA GLY A 65 -14.22 -15.33 -20.98
C GLY A 65 -14.70 -13.88 -20.81
N LEU A 66 -15.45 -13.58 -19.75
CA LEU A 66 -15.82 -12.21 -19.42
C LEU A 66 -14.63 -11.47 -18.82
N GLN A 67 -14.40 -10.24 -19.27
CA GLN A 67 -13.40 -9.35 -18.71
C GLN A 67 -13.99 -7.96 -18.46
N SER A 68 -13.46 -7.28 -17.46
CA SER A 68 -13.77 -5.88 -17.19
C SER A 68 -12.52 -5.19 -16.65
N SER A 69 -12.40 -3.91 -16.94
CA SER A 69 -11.31 -3.04 -16.48
C SER A 69 -11.88 -1.81 -15.79
N GLY A 70 -11.03 -1.14 -15.03
CA GLY A 70 -11.40 0.11 -14.41
C GLY A 70 -10.33 0.60 -13.43
N THR A 71 -10.73 1.54 -12.60
CA THR A 71 -9.84 2.21 -11.64
C THR A 71 -10.35 1.96 -10.24
N LEU A 72 -9.42 1.66 -9.33
CA LEU A 72 -9.66 1.47 -7.91
C LEU A 72 -8.87 2.52 -7.14
N VAL A 73 -9.55 3.22 -6.23
CA VAL A 73 -8.93 4.14 -5.27
C VAL A 73 -9.24 3.64 -3.86
N PHE A 74 -8.20 3.41 -3.07
CA PHE A 74 -8.36 3.02 -1.67
C PHE A 74 -7.36 3.74 -0.78
N GLU A 75 -7.69 3.83 0.50
CA GLU A 75 -6.83 4.38 1.53
C GLU A 75 -6.61 3.38 2.65
N GLY A 76 -5.43 3.34 3.25
CA GLY A 76 -5.15 2.48 4.40
C GLY A 76 -4.06 3.02 5.29
N ASP A 77 -3.90 2.37 6.43
CA ASP A 77 -2.88 2.70 7.42
C ASP A 77 -1.56 2.02 7.03
N ILE A 78 -0.42 2.68 7.24
CA ILE A 78 0.88 2.05 7.03
C ILE A 78 1.27 1.29 8.31
N ARG A 79 1.51 -0.01 8.17
CA ARG A 79 2.05 -0.86 9.25
C ARG A 79 3.44 -1.36 8.89
N TYR A 80 4.38 -1.20 9.81
CA TYR A 80 5.66 -1.89 9.74
C TYR A 80 5.58 -3.29 10.34
N LYS A 81 6.21 -4.25 9.67
CA LYS A 81 6.33 -5.63 10.14
C LYS A 81 7.80 -5.97 10.36
N THR A 82 8.13 -6.33 11.60
CA THR A 82 9.52 -6.57 12.02
C THR A 82 10.08 -7.87 11.47
N GLU A 83 9.26 -8.88 11.19
CA GLU A 83 9.75 -10.20 10.77
C GLU A 83 10.39 -10.20 9.38
N ASP A 84 9.92 -9.34 8.47
CA ASP A 84 10.41 -9.22 7.09
C ASP A 84 10.82 -7.78 6.73
N HIS A 85 10.93 -6.93 7.75
CA HIS A 85 11.37 -5.54 7.66
C HIS A 85 10.67 -4.74 6.55
N SER A 86 9.36 -4.96 6.42
CA SER A 86 8.57 -4.44 5.33
C SER A 86 7.35 -3.66 5.83
N PHE A 87 6.91 -2.72 5.01
CA PHE A 87 5.73 -1.91 5.23
C PHE A 87 4.54 -2.49 4.46
N TYR A 88 3.37 -2.50 5.09
CA TYR A 88 2.12 -3.05 4.59
C TYR A 88 1.02 -2.00 4.70
N ILE A 89 -0.05 -2.19 3.91
CA ILE A 89 -1.28 -1.40 4.06
C ILE A 89 -2.29 -2.24 4.83
N ASP A 90 -2.66 -1.74 6.00
CA ASP A 90 -3.70 -2.30 6.86
C ASP A 90 -4.97 -1.43 6.84
N ASN A 91 -6.09 -1.98 7.30
CA ASN A 91 -7.41 -1.32 7.32
C ASN A 91 -7.77 -0.57 6.02
N PRO A 92 -7.62 -1.20 4.85
CA PRO A 92 -7.91 -0.56 3.57
C PRO A 92 -9.40 -0.21 3.46
N VAL A 93 -9.70 0.99 2.97
CA VAL A 93 -11.05 1.47 2.69
C VAL A 93 -11.11 1.95 1.25
N ILE A 94 -12.04 1.43 0.46
CA ILE A 94 -12.25 1.85 -0.92
C ILE A 94 -12.96 3.20 -0.93
N ILE A 95 -12.33 4.18 -1.57
CA ILE A 95 -12.83 5.56 -1.68
C ILE A 95 -13.61 5.76 -2.98
N ASP A 96 -13.08 5.23 -4.08
CA ASP A 96 -13.76 5.23 -5.37
C ASP A 96 -13.46 3.93 -6.14
N MET A 97 -14.41 3.55 -6.99
CA MET A 97 -14.22 2.49 -7.94
C MET A 97 -15.02 2.76 -9.20
N GLN A 98 -14.33 2.68 -10.32
CA GLN A 98 -14.89 2.81 -11.66
C GLN A 98 -14.63 1.52 -12.39
N VAL A 99 -15.64 1.01 -13.09
CA VAL A 99 -15.57 -0.24 -13.83
C VAL A 99 -16.29 -0.03 -15.15
N GLU A 100 -15.63 -0.38 -16.24
CA GLU A 100 -16.15 -0.20 -17.60
C GLU A 100 -17.44 -1.00 -17.80
N GLY A 101 -18.45 -0.33 -18.38
CA GLY A 101 -19.76 -0.93 -18.66
C GLY A 101 -20.62 -1.22 -17.43
N MET A 102 -20.18 -0.83 -16.23
CA MET A 102 -20.95 -1.06 -15.01
C MET A 102 -22.16 -0.12 -14.92
N SER A 103 -23.35 -0.71 -14.77
CA SER A 103 -24.56 0.05 -14.42
C SER A 103 -24.41 0.72 -13.04
N PRO A 104 -24.80 2.00 -12.89
CA PRO A 104 -24.77 2.69 -11.59
C PRO A 104 -25.51 1.96 -10.47
N GLN A 105 -26.53 1.15 -10.81
CA GLN A 105 -27.32 0.37 -9.85
C GLN A 105 -26.53 -0.77 -9.21
N LEU A 106 -25.51 -1.29 -9.90
CA LEU A 106 -24.66 -2.39 -9.43
C LEU A 106 -23.45 -1.91 -8.63
N LYS A 107 -23.06 -0.64 -8.78
CA LYS A 107 -21.88 -0.05 -8.10
C LYS A 107 -21.82 -0.36 -6.59
N PRO A 108 -22.87 -0.13 -5.78
CA PRO A 108 -22.78 -0.34 -4.33
C PRO A 108 -22.50 -1.79 -3.94
N GLN A 109 -23.08 -2.75 -4.67
CA GLN A 109 -22.88 -4.17 -4.42
C GLN A 109 -21.44 -4.58 -4.74
N VAL A 110 -20.88 -4.07 -5.84
CA VAL A 110 -19.49 -4.37 -6.23
C VAL A 110 -18.49 -3.72 -5.28
N ILE A 111 -18.72 -2.46 -4.86
CA ILE A 111 -17.90 -1.81 -3.82
C ILE A 111 -17.90 -2.63 -2.54
N THR A 112 -19.06 -3.11 -2.10
CA THR A 112 -19.17 -3.96 -0.91
C THR A 112 -18.33 -5.23 -1.07
N LEU A 113 -18.44 -5.94 -2.19
CA LEU A 113 -17.66 -7.16 -2.44
C LEU A 113 -16.15 -6.89 -2.50
N ALA A 114 -15.75 -5.80 -3.17
CA ALA A 114 -14.36 -5.39 -3.25
C ALA A 114 -13.81 -5.03 -1.86
N GLN A 115 -14.59 -4.34 -1.03
CA GLN A 115 -14.21 -3.97 0.34
C GLN A 115 -13.97 -5.19 1.23
N HIS A 116 -14.72 -6.29 1.05
CA HIS A 116 -14.46 -7.55 1.76
C HIS A 116 -13.23 -8.30 1.23
N SER A 117 -12.78 -7.98 0.02
CA SER A 117 -11.71 -8.71 -0.67
C SER A 117 -10.36 -8.00 -0.60
N ILE A 118 -10.34 -6.69 -0.39
CA ILE A 118 -9.13 -5.87 -0.49
C ILE A 118 -8.13 -6.15 0.64
N GLU A 119 -8.59 -6.27 1.89
CA GLU A 119 -7.73 -6.58 3.03
C GLU A 119 -6.99 -7.92 2.88
N PRO A 120 -7.66 -9.06 2.62
CA PRO A 120 -6.95 -10.32 2.40
C PRO A 120 -6.09 -10.32 1.13
N ALA A 121 -6.34 -9.46 0.15
CA ALA A 121 -5.50 -9.33 -1.03
C ALA A 121 -4.18 -8.58 -0.73
N LEU A 122 -4.20 -7.64 0.22
CA LEU A 122 -3.05 -6.82 0.61
C LEU A 122 -2.24 -7.39 1.77
N LYS A 123 -2.84 -8.25 2.61
CA LYS A 123 -2.26 -8.76 3.86
C LYS A 123 -0.81 -9.23 3.77
N ASP A 124 -0.49 -10.00 2.73
CA ASP A 124 0.85 -10.60 2.55
C ASP A 124 1.68 -9.86 1.48
N ARG A 125 1.31 -8.63 1.14
CA ARG A 125 1.95 -7.82 0.09
C ARG A 125 2.58 -6.57 0.66
N PRO A 126 3.91 -6.56 0.81
CA PRO A 126 4.59 -5.36 1.26
C PRO A 126 4.60 -4.31 0.16
N VAL A 127 4.34 -3.06 0.52
CA VAL A 127 4.44 -1.88 -0.37
C VAL A 127 5.86 -1.34 -0.44
N TYR A 128 6.65 -1.55 0.61
CA TYR A 128 8.05 -1.18 0.66
C TYR A 128 8.81 -2.14 1.56
N THR A 129 10.02 -2.51 1.17
CA THR A 129 10.93 -3.33 1.99
C THR A 129 12.22 -2.58 2.20
N LEU A 130 12.66 -2.48 3.45
CA LEU A 130 13.95 -1.88 3.78
C LEU A 130 15.08 -2.74 3.17
N SER A 131 15.99 -2.09 2.47
CA SER A 131 17.14 -2.71 1.83
C SER A 131 18.21 -3.13 2.84
N ASP A 132 18.94 -4.19 2.53
CA ASP A 132 20.17 -4.59 3.24
C ASP A 132 21.44 -3.92 2.69
N SER A 133 21.35 -3.29 1.52
CA SER A 133 22.51 -2.65 0.86
C SER A 133 22.75 -1.21 1.32
N ASP A 134 21.82 -0.62 2.07
CA ASP A 134 21.89 0.76 2.55
C ASP A 134 22.04 0.77 4.08
N ALA A 135 23.13 1.37 4.56
CA ALA A 135 23.46 1.39 5.98
C ALA A 135 22.40 2.11 6.84
N THR A 136 21.76 3.14 6.29
CA THR A 136 20.69 3.89 6.96
C THR A 136 19.45 3.01 7.11
N GLN A 137 19.10 2.26 6.06
CA GLN A 137 17.96 1.35 6.10
C GLN A 137 18.21 0.16 7.04
N VAL A 138 19.44 -0.38 7.07
CA VAL A 138 19.84 -1.41 8.03
C VAL A 138 19.68 -0.92 9.47
N MET A 139 20.05 0.33 9.75
CA MET A 139 19.81 0.95 11.07
C MET A 139 18.31 1.07 11.37
N ALA A 140 17.51 1.49 10.38
CA ALA A 140 16.07 1.59 10.53
C ALA A 140 15.41 0.25 10.88
N LYS A 141 15.87 -0.87 10.30
CA LYS A 141 15.40 -2.22 10.63
C LYS A 141 15.51 -2.56 12.12
N MET A 142 16.55 -2.04 12.79
CA MET A 142 16.85 -2.36 14.18
C MET A 142 16.21 -1.39 15.19
N MET A 143 15.97 -0.14 14.77
CA MET A 143 15.70 0.97 15.68
C MET A 143 14.37 1.66 15.43
N LEU A 144 13.59 1.21 14.44
CA LEU A 144 12.29 1.82 14.14
C LEU A 144 11.37 1.75 15.36
N LYS A 145 10.98 2.93 15.85
CA LYS A 145 10.09 3.09 17.00
C LYS A 145 8.72 3.58 16.58
N ASP A 146 8.68 4.55 15.66
CA ASP A 146 7.44 5.16 15.22
C ASP A 146 7.48 5.50 13.73
N LEU A 147 6.29 5.60 13.13
CA LEU A 147 6.09 5.95 11.74
C LEU A 147 5.00 7.00 11.62
N THR A 148 5.35 8.12 11.01
CA THR A 148 4.41 9.21 10.70
C THR A 148 4.54 9.63 9.26
N ILE A 149 3.40 9.87 8.62
CA ILE A 149 3.34 10.46 7.28
C ILE A 149 3.33 11.97 7.44
N GLU A 150 4.31 12.61 6.84
CA GLU A 150 4.34 14.04 6.61
C GLU A 150 4.14 14.31 5.12
N LYS A 151 4.15 15.59 4.74
CA LYS A 151 3.93 15.99 3.35
C LYS A 151 4.95 15.30 2.43
N ASP A 152 4.46 14.44 1.54
CA ASP A 152 5.20 13.71 0.52
C ASP A 152 6.28 12.73 1.06
N GLU A 153 6.29 12.46 2.37
CA GLU A 153 7.31 11.63 3.02
C GLU A 153 6.75 10.76 4.16
N VAL A 154 7.25 9.54 4.27
CA VAL A 154 7.11 8.70 5.47
C VAL A 154 8.33 8.93 6.35
N ILE A 155 8.10 9.45 7.55
CA ILE A 155 9.12 9.69 8.57
C ILE A 155 9.19 8.48 9.50
N LEU A 156 10.37 7.91 9.57
CA LEU A 156 10.71 6.80 10.44
C LEU A 156 11.51 7.34 11.62
N THR A 157 10.90 7.40 12.79
CA THR A 157 11.59 7.81 14.01
C THR A 157 12.36 6.62 14.58
N LEU A 158 13.68 6.74 14.62
CA LEU A 158 14.59 5.72 15.10
C LEU A 158 15.06 6.02 16.52
N SER A 159 14.95 5.06 17.43
CA SER A 159 15.34 5.21 18.83
C SER A 159 16.10 3.98 19.33
N PRO A 160 17.32 4.15 19.85
CA PRO A 160 18.03 3.08 20.53
C PRO A 160 17.51 3.01 21.97
N PHE A 161 16.42 2.27 22.18
CA PHE A 161 15.80 2.00 23.49
C PHE A 161 15.19 3.23 24.19
#